data_AF-A0A520DSJ5-F1
#
_entry.id   AF-A0A520DSJ5-F1
#
_cell.length_a   1.000
_cell.length_b   1.000
_cell.length_c   1.000
_cell.angle_alpha   90.00
_cell.angle_beta   90.00
_cell.angle_gamma   90.00
#
_symmetry.space_group_name_H-M   'P 1'
#
loop_
_entity.id
_entity.type
_entity.pdbx_description
1 polymer ?
#
loop_
_entity_poly.entity_id
_entity_poly.type
_entity_poly.pdbx_seq_one_letter_code
_entity_poly.pdbx_strand_id
1 'polypeptide(L)'
;MVKEIWDGKTKSEKTVFNSKDLAEAGLDKVKDTTLKIKVMSKLTPKNKLKVTFAFDRFSNTKEYDAIDRKDYSLRNLVDESKLPISYGEKFYFMAYILPYKRKDGSSSWCEVGSSGKDIENWGKKFGIKHYLLFEMKIE
;
A
#
# COMPACT_ATOMS: atom_id res chain seq x y z
N MET A 1 -2.56 -7.79 2.55
CA MET A 1 -3.08 -7.10 3.76
C MET A 1 -2.78 -5.62 3.67
N VAL A 2 -3.42 -4.81 4.50
CA VAL A 2 -3.14 -3.37 4.64
C VAL A 2 -2.96 -3.04 6.12
N LYS A 3 -1.91 -2.29 6.43
CA LYS A 3 -1.71 -1.63 7.72
C LYS A 3 -2.01 -0.16 7.57
N GLU A 4 -2.86 0.36 8.44
CA GLU A 4 -3.25 1.77 8.48
C GLU A 4 -2.51 2.43 9.64
N ILE A 5 -1.65 3.41 9.35
CA ILE A 5 -0.79 4.03 10.35
C ILE A 5 -1.21 5.48 10.54
N TRP A 6 -1.42 5.85 11.80
CA TRP A 6 -1.79 7.19 12.25
C TRP A 6 -0.78 7.67 13.29
N ASP A 7 -0.24 8.87 13.08
CA ASP A 7 0.72 9.53 13.98
C ASP A 7 1.86 8.60 14.43
N GLY A 8 2.35 7.78 13.50
CA GLY A 8 3.44 6.83 13.74
C GLY A 8 3.06 5.57 14.54
N LYS A 9 1.76 5.25 14.66
CA LYS A 9 1.24 4.04 15.31
C LYS A 9 0.28 3.28 14.39
N THR A 10 0.37 1.95 14.37
CA THR A 10 -0.57 1.09 13.64
C THR A 10 -1.95 1.17 14.30
N LYS A 11 -2.93 1.70 13.58
CA LYS A 11 -4.33 1.82 14.03
C LYS A 11 -5.12 0.57 13.68
N SER A 12 -4.92 0.03 12.48
CA SER A 12 -5.65 -1.15 12.02
C SER A 12 -4.82 -2.00 11.06
N GLU A 13 -5.09 -3.31 11.08
CA GLU A 13 -4.58 -4.26 10.09
C GLU A 13 -5.75 -5.04 9.52
N LYS A 14 -5.86 -5.09 8.19
CA LYS A 14 -6.98 -5.76 7.51
C LYS A 14 -6.54 -6.57 6.30
N THR A 15 -7.22 -7.66 6.05
CA THR A 15 -7.09 -8.40 4.80
C THR A 15 -7.74 -7.59 3.67
N VAL A 16 -6.94 -7.28 2.64
CA VAL A 16 -7.43 -6.64 1.42
C VAL A 16 -8.15 -7.67 0.55
N PHE A 17 -7.48 -8.81 0.36
CA PHE A 17 -7.89 -9.90 -0.50
C PHE A 17 -7.13 -11.18 -0.09
N ASN A 18 -7.79 -12.33 -0.17
CA ASN A 18 -7.20 -13.66 0.00
C ASN A 18 -7.62 -14.53 -1.19
N SER A 19 -6.66 -15.16 -1.87
CA SER A 19 -6.93 -16.01 -3.03
C SER A 19 -7.67 -17.30 -2.68
N LYS A 20 -7.67 -17.73 -1.41
CA LYS A 20 -8.47 -18.87 -0.94
C LYS A 20 -9.97 -18.59 -1.13
N ASP A 21 -10.40 -17.36 -0.93
CA ASP A 21 -11.80 -16.93 -1.12
C ASP A 21 -12.25 -17.04 -2.59
N LEU A 22 -11.32 -16.98 -3.56
CA LEU A 22 -11.64 -17.17 -4.97
C LEU A 22 -11.79 -18.63 -5.36
N ALA A 23 -11.01 -19.52 -4.74
CA ALA A 23 -11.15 -20.95 -4.96
C ALA A 23 -12.55 -21.42 -4.50
N GLU A 24 -13.06 -20.86 -3.40
CA GLU A 24 -14.44 -21.09 -2.93
C GLU A 24 -15.49 -20.55 -3.92
N ALA A 25 -15.16 -19.48 -4.65
CA ALA A 25 -16.01 -18.90 -5.70
C ALA A 25 -15.86 -19.59 -7.08
N GLY A 26 -15.15 -20.73 -7.15
CA GLY A 26 -14.98 -21.51 -8.38
C GLY A 26 -13.99 -20.92 -9.39
N LEU A 27 -13.17 -19.94 -8.98
CA LEU A 27 -12.10 -19.41 -9.81
C LEU A 27 -10.83 -20.24 -9.57
N ASP A 28 -10.25 -20.76 -10.66
CA ASP A 28 -9.00 -21.50 -10.62
C ASP A 28 -7.90 -20.72 -9.89
N LYS A 29 -7.09 -21.44 -9.11
CA LYS A 29 -5.81 -20.92 -8.62
C LYS A 29 -4.99 -20.40 -9.81
N VAL A 30 -4.22 -19.35 -9.60
CA VAL A 30 -3.28 -18.84 -10.61
C VAL A 30 -2.29 -19.98 -10.91
N LYS A 31 -2.45 -20.63 -12.08
CA LYS A 31 -1.57 -21.72 -12.57
C LYS A 31 -0.35 -21.18 -13.32
N ASP A 32 -0.14 -19.88 -13.27
CA ASP A 32 0.95 -19.18 -13.94
C ASP A 32 2.06 -18.87 -12.95
N THR A 33 3.29 -18.85 -13.45
CA THR A 33 4.48 -18.34 -12.75
C THR A 33 4.44 -16.81 -12.58
N THR A 34 3.58 -16.12 -13.32
CA THR A 34 3.43 -14.66 -13.29
C THR A 34 2.09 -14.23 -12.69
N LEU A 35 2.12 -13.34 -11.70
CA LEU A 35 0.95 -12.64 -11.19
C LEU A 35 0.95 -11.18 -11.65
N LYS A 36 -0.02 -10.80 -12.50
CA LYS A 36 -0.21 -9.42 -12.93
C LYS A 36 -1.26 -8.73 -12.07
N ILE A 37 -0.90 -7.57 -11.53
CA ILE A 37 -1.81 -6.76 -10.73
C ILE A 37 -1.71 -5.32 -11.21
N LYS A 38 -2.82 -4.75 -11.63
CA LYS A 38 -2.95 -3.32 -11.89
C LYS A 38 -3.53 -2.65 -10.65
N VAL A 39 -2.79 -1.71 -10.07
CA VAL A 39 -3.27 -0.96 -8.90
C VAL A 39 -3.59 0.47 -9.32
N MET A 40 -4.78 0.91 -8.96
CA MET A 40 -5.26 2.27 -9.22
C MET A 40 -5.68 2.91 -7.91
N SER A 41 -5.25 4.15 -7.68
CA SER A 41 -5.57 4.91 -6.47
C SER A 41 -6.15 6.28 -6.81
N LYS A 42 -7.08 6.75 -5.99
CA LYS A 42 -7.53 8.15 -6.01
C LYS A 42 -8.01 8.60 -4.64
N LEU A 43 -7.93 9.90 -4.39
CA LEU A 43 -8.69 10.54 -3.32
C LEU A 43 -10.13 10.80 -3.83
N THR A 44 -11.13 10.36 -3.07
CA THR A 44 -12.54 10.58 -3.43
C THR A 44 -13.04 11.95 -2.97
N PRO A 45 -14.14 12.47 -3.54
CA PRO A 45 -14.77 13.71 -3.05
C PRO A 45 -15.22 13.64 -1.59
N LYS A 46 -15.42 12.44 -1.04
CA LYS A 46 -15.78 12.20 0.37
C LYS A 46 -14.55 12.10 1.29
N ASN A 47 -13.39 12.54 0.82
CA ASN A 47 -12.12 12.48 1.54
C ASN A 47 -11.74 11.05 1.98
N LYS A 48 -11.83 10.10 1.04
CA LYS A 48 -11.39 8.70 1.24
C LYS A 48 -10.30 8.33 0.26
N LEU A 49 -9.32 7.55 0.72
CA LEU A 49 -8.34 6.92 -0.16
C LEU A 49 -8.96 5.67 -0.78
N LYS A 50 -9.34 5.75 -2.05
CA LYS A 50 -9.84 4.59 -2.80
C LYS A 50 -8.68 3.90 -3.50
N VAL A 51 -8.53 2.60 -3.26
CA VAL A 51 -7.52 1.74 -3.90
C VAL A 51 -8.22 0.55 -4.54
N THR A 52 -7.98 0.35 -5.82
CA THR A 52 -8.50 -0.76 -6.61
C THR A 52 -7.35 -1.65 -7.06
N PHE A 53 -7.40 -2.92 -6.67
CA PHE A 53 -6.53 -3.99 -7.13
C PHE A 53 -7.26 -4.74 -8.24
N ALA A 54 -6.83 -4.55 -9.48
CA ALA A 54 -7.40 -5.20 -10.65
C ALA A 54 -6.48 -6.35 -11.10
N PHE A 55 -7.06 -7.53 -11.19
CA PHE A 55 -6.48 -8.75 -11.73
C PHE A 55 -7.20 -9.09 -13.03
N ASP A 56 -6.70 -10.05 -13.80
CA ASP A 56 -7.24 -10.37 -15.13
C ASP A 56 -8.74 -10.72 -15.13
N ARG A 57 -9.25 -11.36 -14.07
CA ARG A 57 -10.64 -11.84 -13.99
C ARG A 57 -11.52 -11.14 -12.96
N PHE A 58 -10.93 -10.37 -12.05
CA PHE A 58 -11.67 -9.76 -10.96
C PHE A 58 -10.95 -8.50 -10.47
N SER A 59 -11.68 -7.66 -9.74
CA SER A 59 -11.08 -6.53 -9.05
C SER A 59 -11.59 -6.45 -7.62
N ASN A 60 -10.74 -5.93 -6.75
CA ASN A 60 -11.07 -5.67 -5.37
C ASN A 60 -10.83 -4.19 -5.08
N THR A 61 -11.87 -3.50 -4.63
CA THR A 61 -11.81 -2.07 -4.31
C THR A 61 -12.01 -1.87 -2.82
N LYS A 62 -11.12 -1.10 -2.21
CA LYS A 62 -11.18 -0.71 -0.79
C LYS A 62 -11.12 0.80 -0.67
N GLU A 63 -11.76 1.32 0.37
CA GLU A 63 -11.71 2.73 0.76
C GLU A 63 -11.21 2.84 2.20
N TYR A 64 -10.35 3.83 2.43
CA TYR A 64 -9.75 4.12 3.72
C TYR A 64 -9.97 5.59 4.08
N ASP A 65 -9.91 5.90 5.38
CA ASP A 65 -9.94 7.29 5.83
C ASP A 65 -8.74 8.07 5.26
N ALA A 66 -8.94 9.34 4.97
CA ALA A 66 -7.88 10.27 4.61
C ALA A 66 -7.92 11.46 5.57
N ILE A 67 -6.76 12.01 5.92
CA ILE A 67 -6.72 13.39 6.43
C ILE A 67 -7.01 14.37 5.30
N ASP A 68 -7.46 15.58 5.64
CA ASP A 68 -7.82 16.65 4.68
C ASP A 68 -6.60 17.20 3.92
N ARG A 69 -6.11 16.39 2.98
CA ARG A 69 -4.89 16.57 2.20
C ARG A 69 -5.10 15.91 0.84
N LYS A 70 -4.76 16.64 -0.23
CA LYS A 70 -4.95 16.18 -1.62
C LYS A 70 -3.72 15.53 -2.23
N ASP A 71 -2.60 15.54 -1.52
CA ASP A 71 -1.26 15.27 -2.04
C ASP A 71 -0.75 13.87 -1.69
N TYR A 72 -1.67 12.92 -1.51
CA TYR A 72 -1.32 11.52 -1.36
C TYR A 72 -0.75 10.95 -2.67
N SER A 73 0.24 10.06 -2.55
CA SER A 73 0.83 9.36 -3.69
C SER A 73 1.01 7.88 -3.38
N LEU A 74 0.54 7.02 -4.28
CA LEU A 74 0.78 5.59 -4.22
C LEU A 74 2.18 5.30 -4.77
N ARG A 75 2.98 4.56 -3.99
CA ARG A 75 4.39 4.25 -4.24
C ARG A 75 4.59 2.76 -4.39
N ASN A 76 5.45 2.37 -5.33
CA ASN A 76 5.84 0.98 -5.54
C ASN A 76 7.11 0.69 -4.76
N LEU A 77 6.98 0.06 -3.59
CA LEU A 77 8.11 -0.13 -2.68
C LEU A 77 9.07 -1.22 -3.14
N VAL A 78 8.59 -2.21 -3.89
CA VAL A 78 9.45 -3.26 -4.46
C VAL A 78 10.47 -2.63 -5.40
N ASP A 79 10.01 -1.73 -6.25
CA ASP A 79 10.86 -1.07 -7.25
C ASP A 79 11.68 0.08 -6.62
N GLU A 80 11.02 0.98 -5.86
CA GLU A 80 11.65 2.18 -5.32
C GLU A 80 12.60 1.91 -4.15
N SER A 81 12.26 0.96 -3.27
CA SER A 81 13.07 0.59 -2.09
C SER A 81 13.84 -0.70 -2.27
N LYS A 82 13.75 -1.36 -3.44
CA LYS A 82 14.39 -2.66 -3.73
C LYS A 82 14.14 -3.70 -2.64
N LEU A 83 12.90 -3.71 -2.10
CA LEU A 83 12.54 -4.64 -1.04
C LEU A 83 12.50 -6.06 -1.59
N PRO A 84 13.07 -7.05 -0.85
CA PRO A 84 13.06 -8.43 -1.30
C PRO A 84 11.62 -8.95 -1.35
N ILE A 85 11.32 -9.68 -2.42
CA ILE A 85 10.14 -10.54 -2.50
C ILE A 85 10.59 -11.91 -2.04
N SER A 86 9.96 -12.43 -0.98
CA SER A 86 10.17 -13.79 -0.50
C SER A 86 8.91 -14.63 -0.61
N TYR A 87 9.10 -15.92 -0.91
CA TYR A 87 8.03 -16.91 -0.90
C TYR A 87 7.81 -17.42 0.53
N GLY A 88 6.56 -17.61 0.95
CA GLY A 88 6.21 -18.07 2.29
C GLY A 88 6.27 -17.00 3.39
N GLU A 89 6.76 -15.80 3.10
CA GLU A 89 6.89 -14.68 4.03
C GLU A 89 6.09 -13.45 3.58
N LYS A 90 5.80 -12.55 4.52
CA LYS A 90 5.16 -11.27 4.22
C LYS A 90 6.21 -10.26 3.77
N PHE A 91 5.91 -9.52 2.70
CA PHE A 91 6.72 -8.40 2.26
C PHE A 91 5.84 -7.18 1.95
N TYR A 92 6.40 -5.99 2.14
CA TYR A 92 5.78 -4.74 1.69
C TYR A 92 5.99 -4.56 0.20
N PHE A 93 4.91 -4.21 -0.52
CA PHE A 93 5.00 -3.99 -1.95
C PHE A 93 4.55 -2.59 -2.38
N MET A 94 3.68 -1.93 -1.61
CA MET A 94 3.27 -0.56 -1.89
C MET A 94 2.99 0.23 -0.62
N ALA A 95 3.04 1.55 -0.74
CA ALA A 95 2.54 2.45 0.28
C ALA A 95 1.72 3.59 -0.35
N TYR A 96 0.67 4.05 0.33
CA TYR A 96 -0.05 5.26 -0.05
C TYR A 96 0.24 6.33 1.00
N ILE A 97 1.07 7.30 0.63
CA ILE A 97 1.75 8.20 1.58
C ILE A 97 1.50 9.67 1.25
N LEU A 98 1.67 10.52 2.25
CA LEU A 98 1.85 11.96 2.10
C LEU A 98 3.33 12.30 1.89
N PRO A 99 3.66 13.46 1.30
CA PRO A 99 5.05 13.86 1.15
C PRO A 99 5.67 14.22 2.50
N TYR A 100 6.97 14.01 2.60
CA TYR A 100 7.82 14.68 3.58
C TYR A 100 8.02 16.15 3.16
N LYS A 101 7.88 17.08 4.11
CA LYS A 101 8.25 18.48 3.90
C LYS A 101 9.68 18.73 4.38
N ARG A 102 10.55 19.10 3.45
CA ARG A 102 11.93 19.51 3.74
C ARG A 102 11.97 20.89 4.41
N LYS A 103 13.13 21.23 4.98
CA LYS A 103 13.36 22.53 5.64
C LYS A 103 13.19 23.73 4.71
N ASP A 104 13.45 23.55 3.42
CA ASP A 104 13.26 24.56 2.37
C ASP A 104 11.79 24.69 1.90
N GLY A 105 10.87 23.93 2.50
CA GLY A 105 9.45 23.91 2.14
C GLY A 105 9.09 22.99 0.99
N SER A 106 10.06 22.32 0.34
CA SER A 106 9.79 21.38 -0.75
C SER A 106 9.17 20.08 -0.24
N SER A 107 8.31 19.47 -1.06
CA SER A 107 7.65 18.19 -0.79
C SER A 107 8.37 17.04 -1.48
N SER A 108 8.59 15.93 -0.77
CA SER A 108 9.25 14.73 -1.30
C SER A 108 8.50 13.46 -0.94
N TRP A 109 8.02 12.75 -1.97
CA TRP A 109 7.47 11.40 -1.83
C TRP A 109 8.55 10.34 -2.02
N CYS A 110 9.52 10.60 -2.90
CA CYS A 110 10.58 9.65 -3.20
C CYS A 110 11.45 9.38 -1.98
N GLU A 111 11.80 10.40 -1.19
CA GLU A 111 12.61 10.21 0.03
C GLU A 111 11.93 9.34 1.08
N VAL A 112 10.59 9.38 1.12
CA VAL A 112 9.80 8.51 1.99
C VAL A 112 9.80 7.11 1.40
N GLY A 113 9.37 6.97 0.13
CA GLY A 113 9.24 5.69 -0.58
C GLY A 113 10.54 4.91 -0.75
N SER A 114 11.70 5.58 -0.76
CA SER A 114 13.04 4.98 -0.88
C SER A 114 13.80 4.89 0.44
N SER A 115 13.19 5.23 1.59
CA SER A 115 13.86 5.27 2.90
C SER A 115 14.24 3.88 3.45
N GLY A 116 14.04 2.81 2.69
CA GLY A 116 14.48 1.46 3.06
C GLY A 116 13.52 0.75 4.02
N LYS A 117 14.08 -0.09 4.90
CA LYS A 117 13.36 -1.19 5.58
C LYS A 117 12.48 -0.77 6.77
N ASP A 118 12.66 0.42 7.34
CA ASP A 118 11.93 0.87 8.54
C ASP A 118 10.61 1.59 8.21
N ILE A 119 9.79 0.90 7.42
CA ILE A 119 8.63 1.46 6.72
C ILE A 119 7.51 1.85 7.70
N GLU A 120 7.36 1.09 8.79
CA GLU A 120 6.34 1.34 9.82
C GLU A 120 6.65 2.56 10.71
N ASN A 121 7.89 3.06 10.71
CA ASN A 121 8.29 4.23 11.50
C ASN A 121 8.42 5.53 10.68
N TRP A 122 8.01 5.53 9.41
CA TRP A 122 8.02 6.74 8.57
C TRP A 122 7.22 7.90 9.17
N GLY A 123 6.13 7.60 9.88
CA GLY A 123 5.37 8.63 10.60
C GLY A 123 6.22 9.39 11.62
N LYS A 124 7.07 8.70 12.38
CA LYS A 124 7.97 9.32 13.37
C LYS A 124 9.14 10.02 12.70
N LYS A 125 9.74 9.39 11.68
CA LYS A 125 10.93 9.90 10.99
C LYS A 125 10.65 11.15 10.15
N PHE A 126 9.53 11.16 9.44
CA PHE A 126 9.19 12.20 8.46
C PHE A 126 8.03 13.09 8.91
N GLY A 127 7.47 12.86 10.10
CA GLY A 127 6.30 13.61 10.60
C GLY A 127 5.03 13.36 9.77
N ILE A 128 4.92 12.20 9.14
CA ILE A 128 3.77 11.83 8.31
C ILE A 128 2.64 11.34 9.22
N LYS A 129 1.54 12.12 9.25
CA LYS A 129 0.39 11.84 10.11
C LYS A 129 -0.38 10.60 9.72
N HIS A 130 -0.48 10.30 8.43
CA HIS A 130 -1.30 9.20 7.94
C HIS A 130 -0.71 8.57 6.69
N TYR A 131 -0.68 7.24 6.65
CA TYR A 131 -0.29 6.46 5.48
C TYR A 131 -0.79 5.02 5.56
N LEU A 132 -0.91 4.40 4.39
CA LEU A 132 -1.28 2.99 4.23
C LEU A 132 -0.08 2.18 3.76
N LEU A 133 0.18 1.04 4.38
CA LEU A 133 1.17 0.07 3.93
C LEU A 133 0.48 -1.19 3.44
N PHE A 134 0.82 -1.63 2.24
CA PHE A 134 0.28 -2.85 1.66
C PHE A 134 1.32 -3.96 1.71
N GLU A 135 0.92 -5.07 2.33
CA GLU A 135 1.71 -6.28 2.47
C GLU A 135 1.12 -7.40 1.62
N MET A 136 1.98 -8.26 1.09
CA MET A 136 1.61 -9.46 0.37
C MET A 136 2.36 -10.65 0.94
N LYS A 137 1.72 -11.82 0.89
CA LYS A 137 2.35 -13.11 1.13
C LYS A 137 2.00 -13.99 -0.06
N ILE A 138 3.01 -14.67 -0.61
CA ILE A 138 2.83 -15.68 -1.65
C ILE A 138 3.00 -17.04 -0.98
N GLU A 139 2.01 -17.93 -1.15
CA GLU A 139 1.96 -19.30 -0.63
C GLU A 139 1.83 -20.30 -1.77
#